data_AF-A0A834FW10-F1
#
_entry.id   AF-A0A834FW10-F1
#
_cell.length_a   1.000
_cell.length_b   1.000
_cell.length_c   1.000
_cell.angle_alpha   90.00
_cell.angle_beta   90.00
_cell.angle_gamma   90.00
#
_symmetry.space_group_name_H-M   'P 1'
#
loop_
_entity.id
_entity.type
_entity.pdbx_description
1 polymer ?
#
loop_
_entity_poly.entity_id
_entity_poly.type
_entity_poly.pdbx_seq_one_letter_code
_entity_poly.pdbx_strand_id
1 'polypeptide(L)'
;MRRSVGLLFGVANYGDHVVGYVDSDFAGDHDKRRSLTGYVFILSGSAISWKATLQATVALSTTEAEYMAIAEAVKEALWMRECYTFD
;
A
#
# COMPACT_ATOMS: atom_id res chain seq x y z
N MET A 1 -11.82 35.15 2.12
CA MET A 1 -10.39 34.87 2.37
C MET A 1 -10.21 33.35 2.49
N ARG A 2 -9.95 32.64 1.38
CA ARG A 2 -9.77 31.18 1.37
C ARG A 2 -8.35 30.87 1.85
N ARG A 3 -8.21 30.20 3.00
CA ARG A 3 -6.93 29.65 3.45
C ARG A 3 -6.66 28.39 2.64
N SER A 4 -5.75 28.46 1.69
CA SER A 4 -5.18 27.29 1.03
C SER A 4 -4.24 26.60 2.00
N VAL A 5 -4.71 25.51 2.61
CA VAL A 5 -3.86 24.56 3.35
C VAL A 5 -3.24 23.64 2.30
N GLY A 6 -2.06 24.01 1.80
CA GLY A 6 -1.26 23.17 0.92
C GLY A 6 -0.20 22.44 1.73
N LEU A 7 -0.08 21.13 1.54
CA LEU A 7 1.07 20.37 2.01
C LEU A 7 2.26 20.70 1.10
N LEU A 8 3.23 21.46 1.63
CA LEU A 8 4.51 21.68 0.98
C LEU A 8 5.43 20.50 1.30
N PHE A 9 5.62 19.60 0.35
CA PHE A 9 6.62 18.55 0.47
C PHE A 9 8.01 19.15 0.22
N GLY A 10 8.81 19.22 1.28
CA GLY A 10 10.20 19.68 1.23
C GLY A 10 11.03 18.76 0.32
N VAL A 11 11.88 19.38 -0.50
CA VAL A 11 12.76 18.74 -1.48
C VAL A 11 13.86 17.95 -0.75
N ALA A 12 13.54 16.72 -0.34
CA ALA A 12 14.54 15.66 -0.39
C ALA A 12 14.51 15.07 -1.81
N ASN A 13 15.60 14.49 -2.28
CA ASN A 13 15.71 13.84 -3.58
C ASN A 13 14.82 12.57 -3.65
N TYR A 14 13.51 12.72 -3.51
CA TYR A 14 12.53 11.70 -3.83
C TYR A 14 12.48 11.66 -5.35
N GLY A 15 13.22 10.73 -5.96
CA GLY A 15 13.22 10.56 -7.40
C GLY A 15 11.80 10.36 -7.95
N ASP A 16 11.64 10.52 -9.26
CA ASP A 16 10.39 10.32 -10.02
C ASP A 16 9.93 8.84 -10.05
N HIS A 17 10.34 8.05 -9.06
CA HIS A 17 10.08 6.63 -8.95
C HIS A 17 9.04 6.38 -7.86
N VAL A 18 8.06 5.54 -8.19
CA VAL A 18 7.08 5.05 -7.23
C VAL A 18 7.75 3.99 -6.33
N VAL A 19 7.65 4.15 -5.02
CA VAL A 19 8.15 3.20 -4.01
C VAL A 19 6.96 2.59 -3.28
N GLY A 20 6.88 1.26 -3.23
CA GLY A 20 5.83 0.52 -2.52
C GLY A 20 6.35 -0.15 -1.26
N TYR A 21 5.57 -0.08 -0.18
CA TYR A 21 5.76 -0.84 1.05
C TYR A 21 4.54 -1.73 1.27
N VAL A 22 4.77 -2.92 1.81
CA VAL A 22 3.73 -3.92 2.07
C VAL A 22 4.03 -4.60 3.41
N ASP A 23 2.99 -4.92 4.14
CA ASP A 23 3.05 -5.55 5.45
C ASP A 23 1.81 -6.43 5.66
N SER A 24 1.93 -7.44 6.52
CA SER A 24 0.80 -8.23 6.98
C SER A 24 0.80 -8.42 8.50
N ASP A 25 -0.38 -8.35 9.11
CA ASP A 25 -0.56 -8.67 10.52
C ASP A 25 -1.22 -10.04 10.65
N PHE A 26 -0.42 -11.06 10.96
CA PHE A 26 -0.88 -12.45 11.02
C PHE A 26 -1.82 -12.70 12.21
N ALA A 27 -3.02 -13.21 11.91
CA ALA A 27 -4.04 -13.58 12.90
C ALA A 27 -4.42 -12.44 13.88
N GLY A 28 -4.27 -11.17 13.46
CA GLY A 28 -4.61 -9.99 14.25
C GLY A 28 -6.10 -9.85 14.56
N ASP A 29 -6.99 -10.44 13.74
CA ASP A 29 -8.42 -10.56 14.06
C ASP A 29 -8.66 -11.72 15.04
N HIS A 30 -8.99 -11.43 16.29
CA HIS A 30 -9.22 -12.45 17.31
C HIS A 30 -10.49 -13.30 17.08
N ASP A 31 -11.48 -12.78 16.35
CA ASP A 31 -12.74 -13.47 16.12
C ASP A 31 -12.63 -14.44 14.94
N LYS A 32 -12.01 -13.99 13.85
CA LYS A 32 -11.93 -14.78 12.60
C LYS A 32 -10.53 -15.33 12.32
N ARG A 33 -9.52 -14.97 13.12
CA ARG A 33 -8.11 -15.33 12.94
C ARG A 33 -7.57 -14.92 11.56
N ARG A 34 -8.21 -13.92 10.93
CA ARG A 34 -7.84 -13.39 9.63
C ARG A 34 -6.72 -12.38 9.80
N SER A 35 -5.76 -12.41 8.88
CA SER A 35 -4.66 -11.46 8.88
C SER A 35 -5.11 -10.14 8.24
N LEU A 36 -4.42 -9.05 8.56
CA LEU A 36 -4.55 -7.79 7.82
C LEU A 36 -3.50 -7.73 6.72
N THR A 37 -3.90 -7.23 5.55
CA THR A 37 -3.01 -6.84 4.46
C THR A 37 -2.92 -5.32 4.44
N GLY A 38 -1.70 -4.80 4.52
CA GLY A 38 -1.39 -3.38 4.41
C GLY A 38 -0.43 -3.10 3.25
N TYR A 39 -0.66 -2.04 2.50
CA TYR A 39 0.35 -1.48 1.61
C TYR A 39 0.24 0.04 1.49
N VAL A 40 1.33 0.68 1.09
CA VAL A 40 1.39 2.10 0.73
C VAL A 40 2.39 2.32 -0.41
N PHE A 41 1.97 3.08 -1.42
CA PHE A 41 2.80 3.56 -2.52
C PHE A 41 3.08 5.04 -2.35
N ILE A 42 4.36 5.42 -2.47
CA ILE A 42 4.87 6.77 -2.26
C ILE A 42 5.51 7.26 -3.57
N LEU A 43 5.17 8.48 -3.99
CA LEU A 43 5.80 9.19 -5.11
C LEU A 43 6.15 10.60 -4.63
N SER A 44 7.38 11.07 -4.91
CA SER A 44 7.82 12.42 -4.48
C SER A 44 7.62 12.69 -2.98
N GLY A 45 7.80 11.66 -2.15
CA GLY A 45 7.60 11.75 -0.68
C GLY A 45 6.13 11.79 -0.23
N SER A 46 5.17 11.66 -1.15
CA SER A 46 3.73 11.67 -0.87
C SER A 46 3.10 10.30 -1.09
N ALA A 47 2.21 9.85 -0.21
CA ALA A 47 1.43 8.64 -0.44
C ALA A 47 0.41 8.87 -1.56
N ILE A 48 0.47 8.04 -2.60
CA ILE A 48 -0.41 8.12 -3.78
C ILE A 48 -1.47 7.01 -3.83
N SER A 49 -1.25 5.89 -3.13
CA SER A 49 -2.24 4.84 -2.92
C SER A 49 -1.88 4.03 -1.68
N TRP A 50 -2.88 3.57 -0.96
CA TRP A 50 -2.72 2.76 0.23
C TRP A 50 -3.96 1.90 0.46
N LYS A 51 -3.79 0.79 1.16
CA LYS A 51 -4.88 -0.09 1.56
C LYS A 51 -4.54 -0.75 2.89
N ALA A 52 -5.56 -0.93 3.71
CA ALA A 52 -5.53 -1.78 4.89
C ALA A 52 -6.83 -2.58 4.91
N THR A 53 -6.75 -3.90 4.71
CA THR A 53 -7.95 -4.76 4.62
C THR A 53 -7.71 -6.11 5.28
N LEU A 54 -8.78 -6.74 5.80
CA LEU A 54 -8.71 -8.12 6.26
C LEU A 54 -8.58 -9.06 5.05
N GLN A 55 -7.59 -9.96 5.07
CA GLN A 55 -7.40 -11.01 4.07
C GLN A 55 -8.63 -11.87 3.94
N ALA A 56 -9.10 -12.16 2.72
CA ALA A 56 -10.37 -12.88 2.50
C ALA A 56 -10.44 -14.24 3.20
N THR A 57 -9.29 -14.92 3.28
CA THR A 57 -9.10 -16.24 3.87
C THR A 57 -8.19 -16.16 5.10
N VAL A 58 -8.26 -17.16 5.96
CA VAL A 58 -7.33 -17.32 7.09
C VAL A 58 -6.01 -17.86 6.55
N ALA A 59 -4.92 -17.13 6.75
CA ALA A 59 -3.58 -17.63 6.47
C ALA A 59 -3.17 -18.68 7.50
N LEU A 60 -2.45 -19.71 7.08
CA LEU A 60 -1.96 -20.79 7.94
C LEU A 60 -0.57 -20.49 8.51
N SER A 61 0.09 -19.44 8.03
CA SER A 61 1.38 -18.97 8.51
C SER A 61 1.55 -17.47 8.28
N THR A 62 2.52 -16.87 8.97
CA THR A 62 2.94 -15.48 8.72
C THR A 62 3.41 -15.30 7.28
N THR A 63 4.18 -16.25 6.75
CA THR A 63 4.69 -16.23 5.37
C THR A 63 3.54 -16.20 4.35
N GLU A 64 2.50 -17.01 4.56
CA GLU A 64 1.32 -16.99 3.68
C GLU A 64 0.58 -15.65 3.75
N ALA A 65 0.46 -15.06 4.94
CA ALA A 65 -0.13 -13.73 5.09
C ALA A 65 0.68 -12.66 4.35
N GLU A 66 2.03 -12.72 4.43
CA GLU A 66 2.92 -11.83 3.66
C GLU A 66 2.71 -11.99 2.16
N TYR A 67 2.68 -13.22 1.65
CA TYR A 67 2.45 -13.48 0.22
C TYR A 67 1.09 -12.96 -0.26
N MET A 68 0.03 -13.12 0.54
CA MET A 68 -1.28 -12.57 0.22
C MET A 68 -1.26 -11.03 0.18
N ALA A 69 -0.55 -10.39 1.11
CA ALA A 69 -0.39 -8.93 1.13
C ALA A 69 0.40 -8.43 -0.09
N ILE A 70 1.52 -9.08 -0.42
CA ILE A 70 2.34 -8.80 -1.60
C ILE A 70 1.50 -8.94 -2.87
N ALA A 71 0.70 -10.00 -2.99
CA ALA A 71 -0.13 -10.23 -4.17
C ALA A 71 -1.13 -9.08 -4.40
N GLU A 72 -1.74 -8.54 -3.34
CA GLU A 72 -2.62 -7.37 -3.43
C GLU A 72 -1.85 -6.10 -3.82
N ALA A 73 -0.69 -5.86 -3.22
CA ALA A 73 0.15 -4.71 -3.57
C ALA A 73 0.63 -4.76 -5.03
N VAL A 74 0.99 -5.94 -5.55
CA VAL A 74 1.40 -6.11 -6.96
C VAL A 74 0.26 -5.80 -7.93
N LYS A 75 -0.99 -6.20 -7.61
CA LYS A 75 -2.14 -5.83 -8.45
C LYS A 75 -2.30 -4.32 -8.56
N GLU A 76 -2.17 -3.61 -7.45
CA GLU A 76 -2.20 -2.15 -7.41
C GLU A 76 -1.05 -1.54 -8.23
N ALA A 77 0.17 -2.05 -8.05
CA ALA A 77 1.35 -1.58 -8.79
C ALA A 77 1.22 -1.78 -10.31
N LEU A 78 0.64 -2.91 -10.74
CA LEU A 78 0.35 -3.17 -12.15
C LEU A 78 -0.68 -2.21 -12.71
N TRP A 79 -1.76 -1.96 -11.95
CA TRP A 79 -2.78 -0.98 -12.33
C TRP A 79 -2.18 0.42 -12.49
N MET A 80 -1.34 0.85 -11.54
CA MET A 80 -0.62 2.13 -11.65
C MET A 80 0.25 2.18 -12.90
N ARG A 81 1.07 1.16 -13.14
CA ARG A 81 1.93 1.12 -14.33
C ARG A 81 1.10 1.31 -15.59
N GLU A 82 -0.02 0.63 -15.70
CA GLU A 82 -0.90 0.75 -16.86
C GLU A 82 -1.46 2.17 -16.98
N CYS A 83 -1.99 2.77 -15.90
CA CYS A 83 -2.49 4.15 -15.91
C CYS A 83 -1.42 5.21 -16.23
N TYR A 84 -0.18 5.08 -15.74
CA TYR A 84 0.90 6.03 -16.00
C TYR A 84 1.58 5.86 -17.36
N THR A 85 1.30 4.78 -18.10
CA THR A 85 1.89 4.55 -19.44
C THR A 85 1.03 5.12 -20.58
N PHE A 86 -0.13 5.72 -20.28
CA PHE A 86 -1.05 6.30 -21.29
C PHE A 86 -0.98 7.83 -21.45
N ASP A 87 0.06 8.49 -20.92
CA ASP A 87 0.40 9.89 -21.26
C ASP A 87 1.59 9.97 -22.22
#